data_AF-A0A937LYG5-F1
#
_entry.id   AF-A0A937LYG5-F1
#
_cell.length_a   1.000
_cell.length_b   1.000
_cell.length_c   1.000
_cell.angle_alpha   90.00
_cell.angle_beta   90.00
_cell.angle_gamma   90.00
#
_symmetry.space_group_name_H-M   'P 1'
#
loop_
_entity.id
_entity.type
_entity.pdbx_description
1 polymer ?
#
loop_
_entity_poly.entity_id
_entity_poly.type
_entity_poly.pdbx_seq_one_letter_code
_entity_poly.pdbx_strand_id
1 'polypeptide(L)'
;LGTYPLSAKIHAPHAIDFIKYAAAFQGNYQTAIDAANQLVDLIDPSRYKRGRNQKQVSGICLTNRMFGRWEEILDSAPIASGTPYLDGIWSYCRGGALISKGNLAAARLELGKIWQLISLNDIDKHRAGPTPVSSILRLAAHGLSGEIKQASGDILSAIKDYESAIAIEDKNAYIEPPDWPQPIRHYLGDALLQAGQPKKAEEVYRKDLDWHQNNGWALFGLWQSLAAQGKSEEADETYKKFRHAWRNADTNLIRSRI
;
A
#
# COMPACT_ATOMS: atom_id res chain seq x y z
N LEU A 1 -23.30 -16.85 -22.72
CA LEU A 1 -22.06 -16.30 -22.13
C LEU A 1 -21.82 -14.95 -22.78
N GLY A 2 -22.29 -13.86 -22.16
CA GLY A 2 -22.14 -12.52 -22.70
C GLY A 2 -20.67 -12.10 -22.60
N THR A 3 -20.05 -11.86 -23.74
CA THR A 3 -18.74 -11.20 -23.78
C THR A 3 -18.93 -9.78 -23.27
N TYR A 4 -18.52 -9.55 -22.03
CA TYR A 4 -18.22 -8.20 -21.54
C TYR A 4 -17.35 -7.52 -22.61
N PRO A 5 -17.74 -6.37 -23.18
CA PRO A 5 -16.92 -5.75 -24.20
C PRO A 5 -15.72 -5.08 -23.51
N LEU A 6 -14.67 -5.86 -23.26
CA LEU A 6 -13.36 -5.46 -22.71
C LEU A 6 -12.58 -4.60 -23.72
N SER A 7 -13.19 -3.53 -24.23
CA SER A 7 -12.50 -2.50 -24.99
C SER A 7 -11.94 -1.47 -24.03
N ALA A 8 -10.66 -1.11 -24.17
CA ALA A 8 -10.04 0.01 -23.46
C ALA A 8 -10.79 1.34 -23.68
N LYS A 9 -11.62 1.46 -24.74
CA LYS A 9 -12.48 2.63 -24.97
C LYS A 9 -13.75 2.65 -24.11
N ILE A 10 -14.24 1.49 -23.65
CA ILE A 10 -15.46 1.35 -22.83
C ILE A 10 -15.11 1.18 -21.33
N HIS A 11 -13.92 0.63 -21.03
CA HIS A 11 -13.39 0.40 -19.68
C HIS A 11 -12.14 1.24 -19.35
N ALA A 12 -12.00 2.43 -19.95
CA ALA A 12 -10.81 3.27 -19.79
C ALA A 12 -10.40 3.49 -18.31
N PRO A 13 -11.32 3.82 -17.37
CA PRO A 13 -10.94 4.00 -15.97
C PRO A 13 -10.32 2.75 -15.34
N HIS A 14 -10.82 1.57 -15.68
CA HIS A 14 -10.31 0.31 -15.16
C HIS A 14 -8.92 -0.02 -15.71
N ALA A 15 -8.70 0.19 -17.02
CA ALA A 15 -7.39 0.03 -17.64
C ALA A 15 -6.34 0.99 -17.06
N ILE A 16 -6.72 2.24 -16.81
CA ILE A 16 -5.83 3.24 -16.16
C ILE A 16 -5.51 2.81 -14.72
N ASP A 17 -6.46 2.24 -13.98
CA ASP A 17 -6.22 1.73 -12.61
C ASP A 17 -5.18 0.59 -12.61
N PHE A 18 -5.19 -0.27 -13.63
CA PHE A 18 -4.14 -1.28 -13.83
C PHE A 18 -2.77 -0.68 -14.17
N ILE A 19 -2.71 0.36 -15.00
CA ILE A 19 -1.46 1.07 -15.31
C ILE A 19 -0.86 1.61 -14.01
N LYS A 20 -1.66 2.30 -13.19
CA LYS A 20 -1.24 2.79 -11.88
C LYS A 20 -0.67 1.67 -11.01
N TYR A 21 -1.41 0.56 -10.89
CA TYR A 21 -1.01 -0.57 -10.04
C TYR A 21 0.28 -1.26 -10.52
N ALA A 22 0.38 -1.55 -11.81
CA ALA A 22 1.56 -2.19 -12.39
C ALA A 22 2.80 -1.28 -12.30
N ALA A 23 2.64 0.01 -12.60
CA ALA A 23 3.73 1.00 -12.47
C ALA A 23 4.21 1.12 -11.03
N ALA A 24 3.29 1.09 -10.05
CA ALA A 24 3.64 1.11 -8.63
C ALA A 24 4.53 -0.09 -8.24
N PHE A 25 4.20 -1.29 -8.73
CA PHE A 25 4.97 -2.52 -8.44
C PHE A 25 6.31 -2.61 -9.17
N GLN A 26 6.46 -1.83 -10.24
CA GLN A 26 7.70 -1.69 -11.02
C GLN A 26 8.56 -0.50 -10.58
N GLY A 27 8.15 0.23 -9.55
CA GLY A 27 8.91 1.37 -9.03
C GLY A 27 8.91 2.60 -9.92
N ASN A 28 7.92 2.75 -10.81
CA ASN A 28 7.78 3.91 -11.68
C ASN A 28 6.72 4.86 -11.12
N TYR A 29 7.17 5.79 -10.28
CA TYR A 29 6.34 6.80 -9.64
C TYR A 29 5.61 7.66 -10.67
N GLN A 30 6.34 8.19 -11.67
CA GLN A 30 5.78 9.15 -12.62
C GLN A 30 4.58 8.55 -13.36
N THR A 31 4.72 7.33 -13.88
CA THR A 31 3.62 6.63 -14.55
C THR A 31 2.47 6.32 -13.60
N ALA A 32 2.78 5.93 -12.36
CA ALA A 32 1.76 5.61 -11.36
C ALA A 32 0.95 6.85 -10.96
N ILE A 33 1.59 8.00 -10.73
CA ILE A 33 0.92 9.22 -10.31
C ILE A 33 0.15 9.87 -11.47
N ASP A 34 0.69 9.84 -12.69
CA ASP A 34 -0.01 10.33 -13.88
C ASP A 34 -1.29 9.54 -14.15
N ALA A 35 -1.23 8.21 -14.05
CA ALA A 35 -2.40 7.36 -14.16
C ALA A 35 -3.42 7.61 -13.02
N ALA A 36 -2.95 7.85 -11.80
CA ALA A 36 -3.83 8.17 -10.67
C ALA A 36 -4.57 9.51 -10.88
N ASN A 37 -3.88 10.54 -11.36
CA ASN A 37 -4.47 11.85 -11.69
C ASN A 37 -5.47 11.72 -12.84
N GLN A 38 -5.08 11.08 -13.94
CA GLN A 38 -5.96 10.85 -15.09
C GLN A 38 -7.25 10.12 -14.69
N LEU A 39 -7.15 9.15 -13.79
CA LEU A 39 -8.31 8.40 -13.31
C LEU A 39 -9.29 9.29 -12.54
N VAL A 40 -8.78 10.20 -11.71
CA VAL A 40 -9.61 11.15 -10.94
C VAL A 40 -10.27 12.17 -11.86
N ASP A 41 -9.57 12.68 -12.88
CA ASP A 41 -10.12 13.63 -13.84
C ASP A 41 -11.31 13.08 -14.65
N LEU A 42 -11.39 11.76 -14.80
CA LEU A 42 -12.50 11.07 -15.48
C LEU A 42 -13.73 10.84 -14.58
N ILE A 43 -13.65 11.16 -13.28
CA ILE A 43 -14.72 10.88 -12.31
C ILE A 43 -15.47 12.17 -11.98
N ASP A 44 -16.79 12.16 -12.17
CA ASP A 44 -17.66 13.22 -11.66
C ASP A 44 -17.54 13.34 -10.12
N PRO A 45 -17.16 14.52 -9.59
CA PRO A 45 -17.05 14.77 -8.15
C PRO A 45 -18.26 14.38 -7.29
N SER A 46 -19.46 14.41 -7.87
CA SER A 46 -20.69 14.01 -7.18
C SER A 46 -20.68 12.52 -6.78
N ARG A 47 -19.85 11.69 -7.41
CA ARG A 47 -19.80 10.23 -7.16
C ARG A 47 -19.11 9.91 -5.84
N TYR A 48 -17.94 10.47 -5.58
CA TYR A 48 -17.20 10.19 -4.35
C TYR A 48 -17.82 10.85 -3.12
N LYS A 49 -18.52 11.97 -3.28
CA LYS A 49 -19.38 12.53 -2.22
C LYS A 49 -20.53 11.61 -1.82
N ARG A 50 -20.93 10.67 -2.68
CA ARG A 50 -21.94 9.64 -2.44
C ARG A 50 -21.33 8.26 -2.13
N GLY A 51 -20.04 8.20 -1.82
CA GLY A 51 -19.33 6.97 -1.47
C GLY A 51 -18.95 6.06 -2.65
N ARG A 52 -19.04 6.53 -3.90
CA ARG A 52 -18.59 5.77 -5.09
C ARG A 52 -17.19 6.20 -5.52
N ASN A 53 -16.42 5.33 -6.19
CA ASN A 53 -15.09 5.68 -6.72
C ASN A 53 -14.05 6.18 -5.70
N GLN A 54 -14.27 5.93 -4.40
CA GLN A 54 -13.40 6.43 -3.34
C GLN A 54 -11.96 5.88 -3.44
N LYS A 55 -11.80 4.62 -3.87
CA LYS A 55 -10.48 4.00 -4.10
C LYS A 55 -9.65 4.76 -5.13
N GLN A 56 -10.30 5.24 -6.19
CA GLN A 56 -9.62 5.98 -7.25
C GLN A 56 -9.17 7.35 -6.75
N VAL A 57 -10.01 8.06 -6.01
CA VAL A 57 -9.67 9.36 -5.40
C VAL A 57 -8.53 9.22 -4.38
N SER A 58 -8.61 8.25 -3.48
CA SER A 58 -7.53 7.97 -2.51
C SER A 58 -6.26 7.44 -3.17
N GLY A 59 -6.33 7.00 -4.43
CA GLY A 59 -5.22 6.46 -5.19
C GLY A 59 -4.04 7.42 -5.31
N ILE A 60 -4.30 8.72 -5.48
CA ILE A 60 -3.23 9.75 -5.54
C ILE A 60 -2.44 9.80 -4.24
N CYS A 61 -3.15 9.85 -3.10
CA CYS A 61 -2.54 9.86 -1.78
C CYS A 61 -1.73 8.60 -1.49
N LEU A 62 -2.30 7.43 -1.83
CA LEU A 62 -1.65 6.14 -1.63
C LEU A 62 -0.42 5.98 -2.54
N THR A 63 -0.46 6.46 -3.78
CA THR A 63 0.71 6.51 -4.66
C THR A 63 1.80 7.40 -4.08
N ASN A 64 1.47 8.62 -3.66
CA ASN A 64 2.45 9.49 -3.01
C ASN A 64 3.05 8.84 -1.76
N ARG A 65 2.23 8.14 -0.96
CA ARG A 65 2.72 7.39 0.21
C ARG A 65 3.69 6.29 -0.18
N MET A 66 3.32 5.42 -1.13
CA MET A 66 4.13 4.28 -1.56
C MET A 66 5.54 4.71 -2.00
N PHE A 67 5.63 5.87 -2.65
CA PHE A 67 6.86 6.42 -3.20
C PHE A 67 7.56 7.46 -2.30
N GLY A 68 7.09 7.62 -1.07
CA GLY A 68 7.68 8.54 -0.09
C GLY A 68 7.64 10.02 -0.47
N ARG A 69 6.64 10.43 -1.23
CA ARG A 69 6.37 11.81 -1.61
C ARG A 69 5.63 12.53 -0.48
N TRP A 70 6.33 12.68 0.64
CA TRP A 70 5.73 13.10 1.91
C TRP A 70 5.25 14.55 1.88
N GLU A 71 5.99 15.43 1.23
CA GLU A 71 5.64 16.84 1.03
C GLU A 71 4.34 16.98 0.25
N GLU A 72 4.15 16.20 -0.81
CA GLU A 72 2.91 16.18 -1.60
C GLU A 72 1.66 15.82 -0.75
N ILE A 73 1.86 15.14 0.39
CA ILE A 73 0.78 14.77 1.33
C ILE A 73 0.62 15.84 2.42
N LEU A 74 1.73 16.38 2.95
CA LEU A 74 1.69 17.32 4.08
C LEU A 74 1.31 18.74 3.65
N ASP A 75 1.68 19.14 2.44
CA ASP A 75 1.45 20.48 1.90
C ASP A 75 0.15 20.58 1.06
N SER A 76 -0.64 19.49 1.04
CA SER A 76 -1.89 19.42 0.29
C SER A 76 -3.11 19.15 1.17
N ALA A 77 -4.29 19.19 0.54
CA ALA A 77 -5.56 18.82 1.14
C ALA A 77 -6.12 17.57 0.42
N PRO A 78 -6.95 16.75 1.09
CA PRO A 78 -7.57 15.64 0.42
C PRO A 78 -8.51 16.16 -0.68
N ILE A 79 -8.49 15.50 -1.84
CA ILE A 79 -9.38 15.82 -2.99
C ILE A 79 -10.86 15.72 -2.59
N ALA A 80 -11.16 14.81 -1.66
CA ALA A 80 -12.49 14.60 -1.12
C ALA A 80 -12.43 14.09 0.32
N SER A 81 -13.44 14.46 1.11
CA SER A 81 -13.60 14.07 2.52
C SER A 81 -15.07 13.84 2.86
N GLY A 82 -15.34 13.37 4.08
CA GLY A 82 -16.70 13.22 4.63
C GLY A 82 -17.27 11.81 4.53
N THR A 83 -16.45 10.82 4.16
CA THR A 83 -16.78 9.41 4.26
C THR A 83 -15.74 8.70 5.11
N PRO A 84 -16.10 7.62 5.85
CA PRO A 84 -15.12 6.91 6.66
C PRO A 84 -13.92 6.37 5.88
N TYR A 85 -14.12 5.94 4.63
CA TYR A 85 -13.01 5.47 3.78
C TYR A 85 -12.07 6.60 3.38
N LEU A 86 -12.59 7.73 2.85
CA LEU A 86 -11.74 8.83 2.39
C LEU A 86 -10.96 9.45 3.56
N ASP A 87 -11.66 9.72 4.66
CA ASP A 87 -11.07 10.37 5.84
C ASP A 87 -10.06 9.45 6.53
N GLY A 88 -10.35 8.15 6.59
CA GLY A 88 -9.46 7.15 7.18
C GLY A 88 -8.20 6.90 6.35
N ILE A 89 -8.32 6.78 5.02
CA ILE A 89 -7.16 6.61 4.14
C ILE A 89 -6.30 7.87 4.09
N TRP A 90 -6.91 9.06 4.11
CA TRP A 90 -6.17 10.31 4.23
C TRP A 90 -5.37 10.37 5.54
N SER A 91 -6.00 10.01 6.67
CA SER A 91 -5.33 9.92 7.97
C SER A 91 -4.17 8.91 7.92
N TYR A 92 -4.37 7.76 7.28
CA TYR A 92 -3.33 6.76 7.05
C TYR A 92 -2.12 7.36 6.31
N CYS A 93 -2.34 7.97 5.13
CA CYS A 93 -1.30 8.63 4.34
C CYS A 93 -0.54 9.68 5.16
N ARG A 94 -1.28 10.61 5.78
CA ARG A 94 -0.69 11.69 6.59
C ARG A 94 0.13 11.16 7.76
N GLY A 95 -0.34 10.10 8.43
CA GLY A 95 0.38 9.46 9.52
C GLY A 95 1.78 8.99 9.11
N GLY A 96 1.91 8.37 7.93
CA GLY A 96 3.22 7.95 7.39
C GLY A 96 4.12 9.12 7.01
N ALA A 97 3.54 10.16 6.40
CA ALA A 97 4.30 11.39 6.12
C ALA A 97 4.77 12.09 7.40
N LEU A 98 3.99 12.04 8.48
CA LEU A 98 4.40 12.57 9.79
C LEU A 98 5.50 11.72 10.44
N ILE A 99 5.45 10.39 10.30
CA ILE A 99 6.52 9.48 10.72
C ILE A 99 7.83 9.83 10.02
N SER A 100 7.81 10.09 8.70
CA SER A 100 9.03 10.42 7.94
C SER A 100 9.66 11.74 8.36
N LYS A 101 8.86 12.66 8.94
CA LYS A 101 9.34 13.91 9.57
C LYS A 101 9.73 13.74 11.05
N GLY A 102 9.70 12.52 11.59
CA GLY A 102 9.99 12.23 13.00
C GLY A 102 8.88 12.66 13.97
N ASN A 103 7.73 13.13 13.47
CA ASN A 103 6.63 13.62 14.30
C ASN A 103 5.69 12.47 14.72
N LEU A 104 6.19 11.58 15.57
CA LEU A 104 5.45 10.41 16.04
C LEU A 104 4.22 10.79 16.89
N ALA A 105 4.24 11.94 17.57
CA ALA A 105 3.09 12.43 18.33
C ALA A 105 1.90 12.73 17.39
N ALA A 106 2.14 13.50 16.32
CA ALA A 106 1.11 13.79 15.33
C ALA A 106 0.67 12.54 14.56
N ALA A 107 1.59 11.62 14.25
CA ALA A 107 1.23 10.34 13.62
C ALA A 107 0.26 9.50 14.48
N ARG A 108 0.44 9.50 15.81
CA ARG A 108 -0.50 8.85 16.75
C ARG A 108 -1.87 9.51 16.76
N LEU A 109 -1.95 10.83 16.56
CA LEU A 109 -3.24 11.52 16.41
C LEU A 109 -3.97 11.06 15.15
N GLU A 110 -3.26 10.94 14.02
CA GLU A 110 -3.85 10.40 12.78
C GLU A 110 -4.31 8.95 12.96
N LEU A 111 -3.52 8.10 13.63
CA LEU A 111 -3.93 6.73 13.99
C LEU A 111 -5.20 6.72 14.84
N GLY A 112 -5.31 7.64 15.82
CA GLY A 112 -6.51 7.80 16.65
C GLY A 112 -7.76 8.11 15.84
N LYS A 113 -7.66 8.96 14.81
CA LYS A 113 -8.78 9.26 13.91
C LYS A 113 -9.27 8.01 13.16
N ILE A 114 -8.35 7.16 12.70
CA ILE A 114 -8.71 5.90 12.03
C ILE A 114 -9.51 5.01 12.99
N TRP A 115 -9.07 4.86 14.25
CA TRP A 115 -9.81 4.07 15.25
C TRP A 115 -11.18 4.65 15.59
N GLN A 116 -11.32 5.98 15.64
CA GLN A 116 -12.62 6.64 15.83
C GLN A 116 -13.59 6.36 14.66
N LEU A 117 -13.10 6.33 13.42
CA LEU A 117 -13.91 5.96 12.25
C LEU A 117 -14.33 4.48 12.28
N ILE A 118 -13.45 3.60 12.75
CA ILE A 118 -13.75 2.17 12.93
C ILE A 118 -14.85 1.94 13.96
N SER A 119 -15.01 2.81 14.96
CA SER A 119 -16.03 2.64 16.01
C SER A 119 -17.42 3.18 15.65
N LEU A 120 -17.64 3.66 14.43
CA LEU A 120 -18.96 4.09 13.97
C LEU A 120 -19.90 2.89 13.82
N ASN A 121 -21.14 3.00 14.30
CA ASN A 121 -22.13 1.91 14.32
C ASN A 121 -22.41 1.30 12.93
N ASP A 122 -22.33 2.10 11.88
CA ASP A 122 -22.68 1.70 10.51
C ASP A 122 -21.47 1.45 9.61
N ILE A 123 -20.25 1.35 10.18
CA ILE A 123 -19.02 1.25 9.41
C ILE A 123 -19.00 0.07 8.40
N ASP A 124 -19.61 -1.05 8.75
CA ASP A 124 -19.69 -2.25 7.90
C ASP A 124 -20.73 -2.15 6.77
N LYS A 125 -21.62 -1.15 6.83
CA LYS A 125 -22.52 -0.82 5.71
C LYS A 125 -21.77 -0.12 4.58
N HIS A 126 -20.67 0.57 4.89
CA HIS A 126 -19.80 1.18 3.89
C HIS A 126 -18.89 0.15 3.25
N ARG A 127 -18.70 0.25 1.93
CA ARG A 127 -17.90 -0.70 1.13
C ARG A 127 -16.82 0.01 0.33
N ALA A 128 -15.65 -0.62 0.23
CA ALA A 128 -14.59 -0.32 -0.73
C ALA A 128 -14.49 -1.54 -1.65
N GLY A 129 -15.12 -1.45 -2.83
CA GLY A 129 -15.32 -2.65 -3.66
C GLY A 129 -16.19 -3.69 -2.92
N PRO A 130 -15.81 -4.98 -2.91
CA PRO A 130 -16.48 -6.02 -2.12
C PRO A 130 -16.16 -5.94 -0.61
N THR A 131 -15.06 -5.28 -0.24
CA THR A 131 -14.54 -5.30 1.13
C THR A 131 -15.25 -4.27 2.02
N PRO A 132 -15.66 -4.61 3.26
CA PRO A 132 -16.16 -3.63 4.22
C PRO A 132 -15.09 -2.58 4.55
N VAL A 133 -15.50 -1.31 4.66
CA VAL A 133 -14.56 -0.21 4.96
C VAL A 133 -13.87 -0.42 6.30
N SER A 134 -14.54 -1.01 7.30
CA SER A 134 -13.93 -1.35 8.59
C SER A 134 -12.71 -2.25 8.45
N SER A 135 -12.74 -3.22 7.53
CA SER A 135 -11.64 -4.15 7.28
C SER A 135 -10.42 -3.39 6.76
N ILE A 136 -10.64 -2.55 5.75
CA ILE A 136 -9.59 -1.70 5.17
C ILE A 136 -9.01 -0.73 6.21
N LEU A 137 -9.86 -0.10 7.02
CA LEU A 137 -9.39 0.84 8.04
C LEU A 137 -8.65 0.14 9.19
N ARG A 138 -9.07 -1.07 9.61
CA ARG A 138 -8.32 -1.85 10.61
C ARG A 138 -6.96 -2.27 10.08
N LEU A 139 -6.89 -2.69 8.81
CA LEU A 139 -5.63 -2.98 8.13
C LEU A 139 -4.73 -1.74 8.13
N ALA A 140 -5.24 -0.58 7.70
CA ALA A 140 -4.51 0.69 7.71
C ALA A 140 -4.06 1.11 9.12
N ALA A 141 -4.90 0.91 10.14
CA ALA A 141 -4.58 1.25 11.53
C ALA A 141 -3.46 0.37 12.08
N HIS A 142 -3.52 -0.95 11.85
CA HIS A 142 -2.44 -1.86 12.23
C HIS A 142 -1.15 -1.56 11.46
N GLY A 143 -1.24 -1.31 10.14
CA GLY A 143 -0.09 -0.87 9.34
C GLY A 143 0.57 0.37 9.91
N LEU A 144 -0.19 1.46 10.11
CA LEU A 144 0.34 2.72 10.66
C LEU A 144 0.87 2.56 12.09
N SER A 145 0.20 1.77 12.94
CA SER A 145 0.67 1.46 14.29
C SER A 145 2.02 0.73 14.25
N GLY A 146 2.18 -0.23 13.34
CA GLY A 146 3.45 -0.92 13.10
C GLY A 146 4.55 0.04 12.69
N GLU A 147 4.25 0.97 11.78
CA GLU A 147 5.22 1.98 11.33
C GLU A 147 5.64 2.95 12.45
N ILE A 148 4.69 3.39 13.29
CA ILE A 148 4.99 4.23 14.47
C ILE A 148 5.94 3.48 15.41
N LYS A 149 5.64 2.22 15.72
CA LYS A 149 6.45 1.38 16.60
C LYS A 149 7.84 1.14 16.03
N GLN A 150 7.92 0.82 14.74
CA GLN A 150 9.18 0.60 14.03
C GLN A 150 10.06 1.87 14.05
N ALA A 151 9.47 3.04 13.77
CA ALA A 151 10.17 4.32 13.82
C ALA A 151 10.62 4.73 15.23
N SER A 152 9.93 4.24 16.27
CA SER A 152 10.35 4.43 17.67
C SER A 152 11.38 3.40 18.18
N GLY A 153 11.76 2.44 17.34
CA GLY A 153 12.70 1.36 17.69
C GLY A 153 12.05 0.14 18.36
N ASP A 154 10.74 0.13 18.59
CA ASP A 154 10.00 -1.05 19.08
C ASP A 154 9.69 -2.01 17.93
N ILE A 155 10.75 -2.63 17.39
CA ILE A 155 10.66 -3.49 16.21
C ILE A 155 9.80 -4.75 16.47
N LEU A 156 9.89 -5.33 17.67
CA LEU A 156 9.14 -6.55 18.00
C LEU A 156 7.63 -6.30 18.06
N SER A 157 7.19 -5.16 18.59
CA SER A 157 5.78 -4.80 18.57
C SER A 157 5.32 -4.36 17.17
N ALA A 158 6.20 -3.77 16.37
CA ALA A 158 5.91 -3.45 14.97
C ALA A 158 5.60 -4.71 14.14
N ILE A 159 6.41 -5.77 14.31
CA ILE A 159 6.20 -7.08 13.66
C ILE A 159 4.79 -7.61 13.98
N LYS A 160 4.37 -7.60 15.24
CA LYS A 160 3.04 -8.09 15.67
C LYS A 160 1.89 -7.30 15.03
N ASP A 161 2.06 -5.99 14.87
CA ASP A 161 1.07 -5.15 14.20
C ASP A 161 0.98 -5.45 12.70
N TYR A 162 2.11 -5.62 12.03
CA TYR A 162 2.13 -6.00 10.63
C TYR A 162 1.56 -7.41 10.39
N GLU A 163 1.84 -8.37 11.27
CA GLU A 163 1.20 -9.69 11.25
C GLU A 163 -0.33 -9.59 11.41
N SER A 164 -0.80 -8.72 12.30
CA SER A 164 -2.24 -8.46 12.50
C SER A 164 -2.89 -7.85 11.26
N ALA A 165 -2.20 -6.90 10.61
CA ALA A 165 -2.66 -6.30 9.36
C ALA A 165 -2.71 -7.33 8.21
N ILE A 166 -1.70 -8.19 8.09
CA ILE A 166 -1.65 -9.27 7.10
C ILE A 166 -2.80 -10.27 7.32
N ALA A 167 -3.11 -10.63 8.56
CA ALA A 167 -4.23 -11.53 8.86
C ALA A 167 -5.60 -10.97 8.43
N ILE A 168 -5.71 -9.64 8.29
CA ILE A 168 -6.87 -8.96 7.70
C ILE A 168 -6.74 -8.95 6.18
N GLU A 169 -5.57 -8.57 5.65
CA GLU A 169 -5.28 -8.51 4.22
C GLU A 169 -5.57 -9.83 3.50
N ASP A 170 -5.10 -10.96 4.06
CA ASP A 170 -5.28 -12.31 3.51
C ASP A 170 -6.77 -12.77 3.48
N LYS A 171 -7.67 -12.05 4.15
CA LYS A 171 -9.13 -12.32 4.15
C LYS A 171 -9.90 -11.42 3.19
N ASN A 172 -9.26 -10.45 2.55
CA ASN A 172 -9.93 -9.58 1.59
C ASN A 172 -10.44 -10.39 0.40
N ALA A 173 -11.59 -9.99 -0.14
CA ALA A 173 -12.13 -10.63 -1.32
C ALA A 173 -11.26 -10.34 -2.54
N TYR A 174 -11.11 -11.32 -3.42
CA TYR A 174 -10.39 -11.14 -4.67
C TYR A 174 -11.10 -10.09 -5.55
N ILE A 175 -10.34 -9.05 -5.93
CA ILE A 175 -10.75 -8.02 -6.88
C ILE A 175 -9.51 -7.43 -7.55
N GLU A 176 -9.67 -6.94 -8.77
CA GLU A 176 -8.59 -6.34 -9.54
C GLU A 176 -8.91 -4.88 -9.89
N PRO A 177 -7.96 -3.94 -9.75
CA PRO A 177 -6.82 -4.02 -8.81
C PRO A 177 -7.30 -4.21 -7.35
N PRO A 178 -6.46 -4.77 -6.46
CA PRO A 178 -6.83 -5.06 -5.07
C PRO A 178 -7.39 -3.84 -4.32
N ASP A 179 -8.28 -4.08 -3.36
CA ASP A 179 -8.82 -3.00 -2.50
C ASP A 179 -7.74 -2.35 -1.61
N TRP A 180 -6.67 -3.08 -1.32
CA TRP A 180 -5.48 -2.62 -0.62
C TRP A 180 -4.26 -2.65 -1.56
N PRO A 181 -3.69 -1.50 -1.96
CA PRO A 181 -2.73 -1.46 -3.08
C PRO A 181 -1.25 -1.67 -2.69
N GLN A 182 -0.87 -1.53 -1.42
CA GLN A 182 0.53 -1.66 -0.99
C GLN A 182 0.68 -2.81 0.02
N PRO A 183 1.15 -4.01 -0.40
CA PRO A 183 1.17 -5.18 0.47
C PRO A 183 1.87 -4.94 1.82
N ILE A 184 1.21 -5.28 2.93
CA ILE A 184 1.83 -5.11 4.27
C ILE A 184 3.04 -6.04 4.46
N ARG A 185 3.12 -7.11 3.65
CA ARG A 185 4.29 -8.00 3.60
C ARG A 185 5.60 -7.25 3.32
N HIS A 186 5.57 -6.14 2.59
CA HIS A 186 6.75 -5.29 2.38
C HIS A 186 7.27 -4.68 3.67
N TYR A 187 6.36 -4.29 4.56
CA TYR A 187 6.66 -3.69 5.86
C TYR A 187 7.11 -4.74 6.88
N LEU A 188 6.40 -5.88 6.92
CA LEU A 188 6.78 -7.00 7.79
C LEU A 188 8.18 -7.54 7.44
N GLY A 189 8.45 -7.76 6.15
CA GLY A 189 9.77 -8.25 5.71
C GLY A 189 10.92 -7.32 6.11
N ASP A 190 10.74 -6.00 5.93
CA ASP A 190 11.72 -4.99 6.34
C ASP A 190 11.95 -5.00 7.87
N ALA A 191 10.88 -5.04 8.65
CA ALA A 191 10.97 -5.11 10.11
C ALA A 191 11.65 -6.41 10.59
N LEU A 192 11.40 -7.54 9.93
CA LEU A 192 12.05 -8.82 10.22
C LEU A 192 13.56 -8.77 9.90
N LEU A 193 13.97 -8.14 8.80
CA LEU A 193 15.38 -7.92 8.49
C LEU A 193 16.05 -7.02 9.55
N GLN A 194 15.40 -5.94 9.97
CA GLN A 194 15.90 -5.08 11.05
C GLN A 194 16.03 -5.82 12.39
N ALA A 195 15.14 -6.78 12.65
CA ALA A 195 15.20 -7.65 13.82
C ALA A 195 16.20 -8.82 13.70
N GLY A 196 16.98 -8.91 12.62
CA GLY A 196 17.93 -10.01 12.41
C GLY A 196 17.26 -11.36 12.15
N GLN A 197 16.05 -11.37 11.58
CA GLN A 197 15.27 -12.59 11.28
C GLN A 197 15.14 -12.82 9.77
N PRO A 198 16.25 -12.98 9.02
CA PRO A 198 16.21 -13.00 7.55
C PRO A 198 15.48 -14.22 6.98
N LYS A 199 15.51 -15.38 7.66
CA LYS A 199 14.74 -16.57 7.23
C LYS A 199 13.23 -16.32 7.23
N LYS A 200 12.71 -15.63 8.25
CA LYS A 200 11.28 -15.27 8.29
C LYS A 200 10.95 -14.21 7.24
N ALA A 201 11.85 -13.25 7.02
CA ALA A 201 11.68 -12.25 5.97
C ALA A 201 11.58 -12.92 4.58
N GLU A 202 12.44 -13.90 4.30
CA GLU A 202 12.36 -14.71 3.07
C GLU A 202 10.97 -15.33 2.87
N GLU A 203 10.43 -16.00 3.90
CA GLU A 203 9.10 -16.62 3.85
C GLU A 203 8.00 -15.59 3.52
N VAL A 204 8.07 -14.41 4.13
CA VAL A 204 7.12 -13.32 3.89
C VAL A 204 7.20 -12.80 2.45
N TYR A 205 8.39 -12.58 1.91
CA TYR A 205 8.55 -12.08 0.54
C TYR A 205 8.18 -13.13 -0.51
N ARG A 206 8.52 -14.40 -0.29
CA ARG A 206 8.07 -15.48 -1.18
C ARG A 206 6.55 -15.57 -1.21
N LYS A 207 5.89 -15.42 -0.04
CA LYS A 207 4.44 -15.39 0.04
C LYS A 207 3.82 -14.21 -0.71
N ASP A 208 4.45 -13.03 -0.70
CA ASP A 208 4.00 -11.90 -1.52
C ASP A 208 4.11 -12.23 -3.02
N LEU A 209 5.22 -12.83 -3.44
CA LEU A 209 5.50 -13.13 -4.84
C LEU A 209 4.62 -14.25 -5.43
N ASP A 210 4.02 -15.11 -4.60
CA ASP A 210 3.00 -16.07 -5.03
C ASP A 210 1.78 -15.37 -5.64
N TRP A 211 1.37 -14.26 -5.02
CA TRP A 211 0.22 -13.45 -5.45
C TRP A 211 0.62 -12.35 -6.44
N HIS A 212 1.79 -11.76 -6.22
CA HIS A 212 2.29 -10.58 -6.92
C HIS A 212 3.57 -10.91 -7.67
N GLN A 213 3.43 -11.73 -8.72
CA GLN A 213 4.57 -12.13 -9.53
C GLN A 213 5.32 -10.91 -10.07
N ASN A 214 6.65 -10.93 -9.95
CA ASN A 214 7.55 -9.84 -10.36
C ASN A 214 7.34 -8.51 -9.62
N ASN A 215 6.75 -8.51 -8.42
CA ASN A 215 6.72 -7.33 -7.56
C ASN A 215 8.13 -6.90 -7.15
N GLY A 216 8.60 -5.77 -7.66
CA GLY A 216 9.98 -5.33 -7.48
C GLY A 216 10.35 -5.02 -6.04
N TRP A 217 9.42 -4.51 -5.25
CA TRP A 217 9.60 -4.25 -3.81
C TRP A 217 9.90 -5.54 -3.04
N ALA A 218 9.12 -6.60 -3.30
CA ALA A 218 9.30 -7.89 -2.66
C ALA A 218 10.52 -8.65 -3.19
N LEU A 219 10.84 -8.55 -4.49
CA LEU A 219 12.07 -9.11 -5.04
C LEU A 219 13.32 -8.49 -4.41
N PHE A 220 13.31 -7.17 -4.17
CA PHE A 220 14.41 -6.48 -3.50
C PHE A 220 14.57 -6.97 -2.04
N GLY A 221 13.47 -7.03 -1.30
CA GLY A 221 13.48 -7.56 0.07
C GLY A 221 13.89 -9.04 0.16
N LEU A 222 13.43 -9.87 -0.79
CA LEU A 222 13.82 -11.27 -0.90
C LEU A 222 15.32 -11.39 -1.14
N TRP A 223 15.88 -10.62 -2.06
CA TRP A 223 17.33 -10.57 -2.29
C TRP A 223 18.10 -10.22 -1.01
N GLN A 224 17.69 -9.16 -0.30
CA GLN A 224 18.33 -8.79 0.97
C GLN A 224 18.24 -9.91 2.01
N SER A 225 17.09 -10.59 2.11
CA SER A 225 16.89 -11.70 3.06
C SER A 225 17.75 -12.93 2.73
N LEU A 226 17.95 -13.24 1.45
CA LEU A 226 18.80 -14.35 1.02
C LEU A 226 20.28 -14.03 1.23
N ALA A 227 20.70 -12.82 0.89
CA ALA A 227 22.06 -12.34 1.12
C ALA A 227 22.43 -12.36 2.62
N ALA A 228 21.52 -11.91 3.49
CA ALA A 228 21.71 -11.96 4.95
C ALA A 228 21.80 -13.38 5.52
N GLN A 229 21.35 -14.40 4.79
CA GLN A 229 21.50 -15.82 5.14
C GLN A 229 22.75 -16.47 4.53
N GLY A 230 23.51 -15.76 3.69
CA GLY A 230 24.65 -16.32 2.95
C GLY A 230 24.27 -17.20 1.75
N LYS A 231 22.99 -17.19 1.33
CA LYS A 231 22.48 -17.96 0.18
C LYS A 231 22.82 -17.26 -1.15
N SER A 232 24.11 -17.17 -1.46
CA SER A 232 24.63 -16.29 -2.53
C SER A 232 24.06 -16.60 -3.91
N GLU A 233 23.95 -17.87 -4.30
CA GLU A 233 23.42 -18.26 -5.61
C GLU A 233 21.94 -17.84 -5.78
N GLU A 234 21.09 -18.14 -4.80
CA GLU A 234 19.68 -17.73 -4.81
C GLU A 234 19.52 -16.20 -4.75
N ALA A 235 20.39 -15.53 -4.01
CA ALA A 235 20.40 -14.06 -3.94
C ALA A 235 20.72 -13.45 -5.30
N ASP A 236 21.73 -13.95 -6.01
CA ASP A 236 22.12 -13.47 -7.34
C ASP A 236 21.00 -13.68 -8.37
N GLU A 237 20.35 -14.85 -8.35
CA GLU A 237 19.19 -15.11 -9.20
C GLU A 237 18.01 -14.17 -8.91
N THR A 238 17.72 -13.95 -7.62
CA THR A 238 16.67 -13.04 -7.19
C THR A 238 17.00 -11.60 -7.59
N TYR A 239 18.25 -11.18 -7.48
CA TYR A 239 18.68 -9.86 -7.89
C TYR A 239 18.54 -9.65 -9.41
N LYS A 240 18.83 -10.66 -10.23
CA LYS A 240 18.55 -10.60 -11.69
C LYS A 240 17.06 -10.39 -11.98
N LYS A 241 16.17 -11.10 -11.26
CA LYS A 241 14.71 -10.92 -11.37
C LYS A 241 14.30 -9.50 -10.94
N PHE A 242 14.83 -9.01 -9.82
CA PHE A 242 14.62 -7.64 -9.37
C PHE A 242 15.03 -6.63 -10.44
N ARG A 243 16.24 -6.73 -10.98
CA ARG A 243 16.75 -5.84 -12.03
C ARG A 243 15.87 -5.83 -13.28
N HIS A 244 15.28 -6.98 -13.63
CA HIS A 244 14.32 -7.06 -14.72
C HIS A 244 13.00 -6.35 -14.41
N ALA A 245 12.43 -6.60 -13.23
CA ALA A 245 11.18 -5.98 -12.77
C ALA A 245 11.31 -4.46 -12.57
N TRP A 246 12.49 -3.99 -12.15
CA TRP A 246 12.79 -2.62 -11.79
C TRP A 246 13.45 -1.80 -12.91
N ARG A 247 13.54 -2.35 -14.14
CA ARG A 247 14.29 -1.74 -15.25
C ARG A 247 13.79 -0.36 -15.71
N ASN A 248 12.51 -0.08 -15.46
CA ASN A 248 11.85 1.17 -15.82
C ASN A 248 11.52 2.03 -14.60
N ALA A 249 12.07 1.69 -13.43
CA ALA A 249 11.83 2.43 -12.21
C ALA A 249 12.51 3.80 -12.27
N ASP A 250 11.86 4.79 -11.66
CA ASP A 250 12.42 6.12 -11.38
C ASP A 250 12.71 6.29 -9.87
N THR A 251 12.62 5.20 -9.13
CA THR A 251 12.75 5.14 -7.68
C THR A 251 13.89 4.20 -7.28
N ASN A 252 14.76 4.64 -6.38
CA ASN A 252 15.85 3.82 -5.85
C ASN A 252 15.46 3.18 -4.54
N LEU A 253 15.75 1.88 -4.37
CA LEU A 253 15.47 1.13 -3.15
C LEU A 253 16.73 0.89 -2.33
N ILE A 254 16.60 1.06 -1.02
CA ILE A 254 17.55 0.59 0.00
C ILE A 254 16.94 -0.51 0.89
N ARG A 255 15.62 -0.66 0.83
CA ARG A 255 14.80 -1.69 1.50
C ARG A 255 13.49 -1.85 0.72
N SER A 256 12.66 -2.83 1.08
CA SER A 256 11.40 -3.15 0.37
C SER A 256 10.26 -2.14 0.56
N ARG A 257 10.53 -0.96 1.13
CA ARG A 257 9.59 0.15 1.34
C ARG A 257 10.35 1.47 1.47
N ILE A 258 9.68 2.60 1.33
CA ILE A 258 10.26 3.92 1.62
C ILE A 258 9.91 4.35 3.05
#